data_AF-A0A2H0YER7-F1
#
_entry.id   AF-A0A2H0YER7-F1
#
_cell.length_a   1.000
_cell.length_b   1.000
_cell.length_c   1.000
_cell.angle_alpha   90.00
_cell.angle_beta   90.00
_cell.angle_gamma   90.00
#
_symmetry.space_group_name_H-M   'P 1'
#
loop_
_entity.id
_entity.type
_entity.pdbx_description
1 polymer ?
#
loop_
_entity_poly.entity_id
_entity_poly.type
_entity_poly.pdbx_seq_one_letter_code
_entity_poly.pdbx_strand_id
1 'polypeptide(L)' 'MSRDKLNKLQAILKEMGSVLIAFSGGVDSAFLLRVAREALGDQAAALTALSPTYP' A
#
# COMPACT_ATOMS: atom_id res chain seq x y z
N MET A 1 15.60 14.30 2.55
CA MET A 1 14.54 14.06 3.56
C MET A 1 13.29 13.39 3.00
N SER A 2 12.55 13.96 2.03
CA SER A 2 11.31 13.32 1.50
C SER A 2 11.60 12.09 0.62
N ARG A 3 12.62 12.15 -0.23
CA ARG A 3 13.00 11.02 -1.11
C ARG A 3 13.52 9.81 -0.32
N ASP A 4 14.22 10.03 0.78
CA ASP A 4 14.81 8.97 1.61
C ASP A 4 13.73 8.09 2.27
N LYS A 5 12.65 8.72 2.75
CA LYS A 5 11.50 7.99 3.33
C LYS A 5 10.79 7.14 2.27
N LEU A 6 10.61 7.67 1.07
CA LEU A 6 9.99 6.94 -0.04
C LEU A 6 10.86 5.74 -0.47
N ASN A 7 12.17 5.95 -0.62
CA ASN A 7 13.10 4.87 -0.96
C ASN A 7 13.09 3.76 0.10
N LYS A 8 13.06 4.14 1.40
CA LYS A 8 12.95 3.19 2.50
C LYS A 8 11.65 2.39 2.44
N LEU A 9 10.51 3.06 2.18
CA LEU A 9 9.22 2.39 2.00
C LEU A 9 9.27 1.37 0.85
N GLN A 10 9.80 1.75 -0.31
CA GLN A 10 9.93 0.85 -1.45
C GLN A 10 10.85 -0.34 -1.16
N ALA A 11 11.93 -0.14 -0.39
CA ALA A 11 12.82 -1.21 0.03
C ALA A 11 12.10 -2.22 0.93
N ILE A 12 11.34 -1.74 1.92
CA ILE A 12 10.52 -2.59 2.81
C ILE A 12 9.50 -3.40 1.98
N LEU A 13 8.79 -2.75 1.06
CA LEU A 13 7.81 -3.41 0.21
C LEU A 13 8.45 -4.51 -0.65
N LYS A 14 9.62 -4.24 -1.26
CA LYS A 14 10.37 -5.22 -2.04
C LYS A 14 10.85 -6.40 -1.21
N GLU A 15 11.28 -6.16 0.03
CA GLU A 15 11.68 -7.21 0.97
C GLU A 15 10.50 -8.12 1.35
N MET A 16 9.28 -7.59 1.44
CA MET A 16 8.07 -8.38 1.70
C MET A 16 7.66 -9.30 0.52
N GLY A 17 8.06 -8.95 -0.71
CA GLY A 17 7.79 -9.72 -1.94
C GLY A 17 6.35 -9.67 -2.46
N SER A 18 5.34 -9.72 -1.58
CA SER A 18 3.93 -9.52 -1.90
C SER A 18 3.19 -8.89 -0.72
N VAL A 19 2.16 -8.08 -0.98
CA VAL A 19 1.41 -7.38 0.07
C VAL A 19 -0.10 -7.33 -0.23
N LEU A 20 -0.89 -7.37 0.84
CA LEU A 20 -2.32 -7.08 0.83
C LEU A 20 -2.58 -5.84 1.71
N ILE A 21 -3.06 -4.76 1.11
CA ILE A 21 -3.23 -3.46 1.77
C ILE A 21 -4.69 -3.27 2.21
N ALA A 22 -4.91 -2.97 3.48
CA ALA A 22 -6.20 -2.49 3.97
C ALA A 22 -6.47 -1.07 3.44
N PHE A 23 -7.34 -0.98 2.44
CA PHE A 23 -7.68 0.25 1.74
C PHE A 23 -8.97 0.84 2.28
N SER A 24 -8.85 1.99 2.96
CA SER A 24 -9.96 2.71 3.59
C SER A 24 -10.54 3.83 2.72
N GLY A 25 -9.96 4.08 1.53
CA GLY A 25 -10.34 5.21 0.67
C GLY A 25 -9.64 6.53 1.00
N GLY A 26 -8.91 6.61 2.12
CA GLY A 26 -8.13 7.80 2.50
C GLY A 26 -6.82 7.96 1.73
N VAL A 27 -6.30 9.19 1.69
CA VAL A 27 -5.07 9.55 0.95
C VAL A 27 -3.85 8.71 1.32
N ASP A 28 -3.72 8.33 2.59
CA ASP A 28 -2.59 7.51 3.05
C ASP A 28 -2.65 6.09 2.50
N SER A 29 -3.82 5.46 2.54
CA SER A 29 -4.02 4.11 1.98
C SER A 29 -3.90 4.09 0.45
N ALA A 30 -4.33 5.16 -0.21
CA ALA A 30 -4.17 5.33 -1.66
C ALA A 30 -2.71 5.54 -2.05
N PHE A 31 -1.97 6.37 -1.31
CA PHE A 31 -0.55 6.56 -1.51
C PHE A 31 0.23 5.26 -1.31
N LEU A 32 -0.03 4.54 -0.21
CA LEU A 32 0.62 3.27 0.07
C LEU A 32 0.35 2.24 -1.03
N LEU A 33 -0.90 2.12 -1.47
CA LEU A 33 -1.27 1.24 -2.59
C LEU A 33 -0.54 1.61 -3.88
N ARG A 34 -0.48 2.91 -4.20
CA ARG A 34 0.22 3.39 -5.39
C ARG A 34 1.70 3.00 -5.35
N VAL A 35 2.39 3.25 -4.24
CA VAL A 35 3.81 2.92 -4.09
C VAL A 35 4.04 1.41 -4.09
N ALA A 36 3.15 0.62 -3.48
CA ALA A 36 3.22 -0.83 -3.51
C ALA A 36 3.05 -1.41 -4.92
N ARG A 37 2.08 -0.90 -5.70
CA ARG A 37 1.92 -1.29 -7.12
C ARG A 37 3.12 -0.90 -7.97
N GLU A 38 3.75 0.25 -7.72
CA GLU A 38 5.00 0.63 -8.39
C GLU A 38 6.18 -0.28 -8.03
N ALA A 39 6.27 -0.71 -6.76
CA ALA A 39 7.38 -1.51 -6.26
C ALA A 39 7.27 -3.01 -6.60
N LEU A 40 6.06 -3.56 -6.58
CA LEU A 40 5.77 -4.99 -6.61
C LEU A 40 4.90 -5.43 -7.80
N GLY A 41 4.34 -4.51 -8.57
CA GLY A 41 3.45 -4.83 -9.69
C GLY A 41 2.22 -5.61 -9.23
N ASP A 42 1.98 -6.77 -9.84
CA ASP A 42 0.82 -7.63 -9.56
C ASP A 42 0.84 -8.31 -8.19
N GLN A 43 2.00 -8.29 -7.50
CA GLN A 43 2.13 -8.84 -6.15
C GLN A 43 1.63 -7.90 -5.04
N ALA A 44 1.06 -6.74 -5.41
CA ALA A 44 0.38 -5.85 -4.47
C ALA A 44 -1.12 -5.80 -4.76
N ALA A 45 -1.93 -6.17 -3.77
CA ALA A 45 -3.39 -6.11 -3.82
C ALA A 45 -3.93 -5.19 -2.72
N ALA A 46 -5.15 -4.68 -2.91
CA ALA A 46 -5.88 -3.90 -1.92
C ALA A 46 -7.19 -4.60 -1.55
N LEU A 47 -7.58 -4.47 -0.29
CA LEU A 47 -8.86 -4.95 0.23
C LEU A 47 -9.62 -3.78 0.86
N THR A 48 -10.92 -3.70 0.63
CA THR A 48 -11.82 -2.84 1.41
C THR A 48 -12.78 -3.75 2.15
N ALA A 49 -12.82 -3.60 3.47
CA ALA A 49 -13.75 -4.35 4.30
C ALA A 49 -15.12 -3.67 4.26
N LEU A 50 -16.16 -4.46 4.00
CA LEU A 50 -17.55 -4.03 4.13
C LEU A 50 -18.11 -4.62 5.42
N SER A 51 -18.74 -3.79 6.24
CA SER A 51 -19.38 -4.21 7.50
C SER A 51 -20.63 -3.38 7.71
N PRO A 52 -21.72 -3.89 8.30
CA PRO A 52 -22.89 -3.06 8.65
C PRO A 52 -22.56 -1.83 9.54
N THR A 53 -21.42 -1.85 10.21
CA THR A 53 -20.90 -0.74 11.05
C THR A 53 -19.99 0.24 10.30
N TYR A 54 -19.67 -0.03 9.03
CA TYR A 54 -18.85 0.80 8.15
C TYR A 54 -19.63 1.08 6.85
N PRO A 55 -19.85 2.35 6.47
CA PRO A 55 -20.70 2.73 5.34
C PRO A 55 -20.21 2.19 3.99
#